data_AF-A0A813KFA8-F1
#
_entry.id   AF-A0A813KFA8-F1
#
_cell.length_a   1.000
_cell.length_b   1.000
_cell.length_c   1.000
_cell.angle_alpha   90.00
_cell.angle_beta   90.00
_cell.angle_gamma   90.00
#
_symmetry.space_group_name_H-M   'P 1'
#
loop_
_entity.id
_entity.type
_entity.pdbx_description
1 polymer ?
#
loop_
_entity_poly.entity_id
_entity_poly.type
_entity_poly.pdbx_seq_one_letter_code
_entity_poly.pdbx_strand_id
1 'polypeptide(L)'
;MNLEPGLPLIAEGFDLVVCCGVLHHLTDPSAGLCRLESVLAPGGVLQLATYSTLSVQTWQPALQAWLRSAPASQHLFSPLRAQPLRSPSRAEVRRIRAEVFGRAQAQEEDARELLHFREFFSYAGFLDLLFHPLETSFTLPELLRGPVATTKLKPLGVFFPDVNAELSARRGFQAAPGSEEDPQLEDLMRWHALE
;
A
#
# COMPACT_ATOMS: atom_id res chain seq x y z
N MET A 1 -18.19 -19.74 -14.78
CA MET A 1 -17.37 -19.30 -15.93
C MET A 1 -15.94 -19.72 -15.61
N ASN A 2 -15.40 -20.73 -16.31
CA ASN A 2 -14.04 -21.22 -16.05
C ASN A 2 -13.06 -20.25 -16.71
N LEU A 3 -12.36 -19.45 -15.90
CA LEU A 3 -11.28 -18.59 -16.36
C LEU A 3 -9.99 -19.41 -16.33
N GLU A 4 -9.61 -19.97 -17.48
CA GLU A 4 -8.30 -20.59 -17.67
C GLU A 4 -7.26 -19.50 -17.99
N PRO A 5 -6.04 -19.54 -17.41
CA PRO A 5 -4.98 -18.59 -17.72
C PRO A 5 -4.64 -18.60 -19.22
N GLY A 6 -4.73 -17.44 -19.88
CA GLY A 6 -4.28 -17.26 -21.27
C GLY A 6 -5.40 -17.19 -22.33
N LEU A 7 -6.67 -17.34 -21.97
CA LEU A 7 -7.77 -16.94 -22.84
C LEU A 7 -7.85 -15.39 -22.87
N PRO A 8 -8.03 -14.75 -24.04
CA PRO A 8 -8.30 -13.31 -24.08
C PRO A 8 -9.59 -13.07 -23.31
N LEU A 9 -9.46 -12.45 -22.12
CA LEU A 9 -10.54 -12.48 -21.13
C LEU A 9 -11.79 -11.72 -21.61
N ILE A 10 -11.64 -10.72 -22.50
CA ILE A 10 -12.73 -9.95 -23.11
C ILE A 10 -12.24 -9.41 -24.46
N ALA A 11 -13.04 -9.52 -25.53
CA ALA A 11 -12.68 -9.03 -26.87
C ALA A 11 -12.45 -7.51 -26.92
N GLU A 12 -13.00 -6.76 -25.96
CA GLU A 12 -12.97 -5.30 -25.89
C GLU A 12 -12.27 -4.75 -24.63
N GLY A 13 -11.74 -5.59 -23.75
CA GLY A 13 -11.10 -5.18 -22.49
C GLY A 13 -12.09 -4.88 -21.35
N PHE A 14 -11.57 -4.39 -20.20
CA PHE A 14 -12.37 -4.00 -19.02
C PHE A 14 -12.54 -2.48 -18.94
N ASP A 15 -13.76 -2.01 -18.69
CA ASP A 15 -14.03 -0.58 -18.44
C ASP A 15 -13.42 -0.10 -17.11
N LEU A 16 -13.29 -1.00 -16.13
CA LEU A 16 -12.72 -0.71 -14.82
C LEU A 16 -11.82 -1.87 -14.37
N VAL A 17 -10.59 -1.54 -14.01
CA VAL A 17 -9.69 -2.43 -13.27
C VAL A 17 -9.43 -1.81 -11.91
N VAL A 18 -9.49 -2.63 -10.85
CA VAL A 18 -9.21 -2.18 -9.48
C VAL A 18 -8.00 -2.95 -8.95
N CYS A 19 -6.94 -2.23 -8.62
CA CYS A 19 -5.70 -2.74 -8.08
C CYS A 19 -5.39 -2.00 -6.77
N CYS A 20 -5.88 -2.53 -5.65
CA CYS A 20 -5.73 -1.89 -4.35
C CYS A 20 -4.89 -2.76 -3.43
N GLY A 21 -3.77 -2.21 -2.95
CA GLY A 21 -2.94 -2.88 -1.94
C GLY A 21 -2.27 -4.16 -2.43
N VAL A 22 -2.00 -4.30 -3.73
CA VAL A 22 -1.37 -5.52 -4.27
C VAL A 22 -0.25 -5.29 -5.29
N LEU A 23 -0.19 -4.10 -5.92
CA LEU A 23 0.88 -3.80 -6.88
C LEU A 23 2.27 -3.86 -6.24
N HIS A 24 2.34 -3.52 -4.95
CA HIS A 24 3.56 -3.53 -4.15
C HIS A 24 4.08 -4.93 -3.81
N HIS A 25 3.36 -6.01 -4.15
CA HIS A 25 3.87 -7.38 -4.01
C HIS A 25 4.75 -7.83 -5.17
N LEU A 26 4.83 -7.04 -6.24
CA LEU A 26 5.54 -7.41 -7.45
C LEU A 26 7.01 -7.01 -7.35
N THR A 27 7.89 -7.87 -7.86
CA THR A 27 9.32 -7.54 -8.04
C THR A 27 9.53 -6.41 -9.03
N ASP A 28 8.58 -6.21 -9.94
CA ASP A 28 8.57 -5.12 -10.93
C ASP A 28 7.14 -4.52 -11.00
N PRO A 29 6.86 -3.51 -10.16
CA PRO A 29 5.56 -2.82 -10.15
C PRO A 29 5.22 -2.16 -11.50
N SER A 30 6.22 -1.72 -12.26
CA SER A 30 6.03 -1.12 -13.59
C SER A 30 5.51 -2.15 -14.59
N ALA A 31 6.15 -3.33 -14.66
CA ALA A 31 5.66 -4.42 -15.50
C ALA A 31 4.26 -4.90 -15.07
N GLY A 32 3.97 -4.87 -13.77
CA GLY A 32 2.63 -5.11 -13.24
C GLY A 32 1.61 -4.12 -13.76
N LEU A 33 1.93 -2.82 -13.69
CA LEU A 33 1.04 -1.76 -14.15
C LEU A 33 0.78 -1.82 -15.66
N CYS A 34 1.80 -2.11 -16.47
CA CYS A 34 1.64 -2.31 -17.92
C CYS A 34 0.68 -3.47 -18.25
N ARG A 35 0.69 -4.56 -17.45
CA ARG A 35 -0.24 -5.69 -17.64
C ARG A 35 -1.67 -5.31 -17.25
N LEU A 36 -1.85 -4.48 -16.22
CA LEU A 36 -3.17 -3.97 -15.83
C LEU A 36 -3.71 -3.02 -16.92
N GLU A 37 -2.86 -2.16 -17.49
CA GLU A 37 -3.22 -1.31 -18.62
C GLU A 37 -3.63 -2.15 -19.84
N SER A 38 -2.90 -3.22 -20.15
CA SER A 38 -3.14 -4.02 -21.37
C SER A 38 -4.48 -4.75 -21.39
N VAL A 39 -5.18 -4.84 -20.26
CA VAL A 39 -6.50 -5.46 -20.17
C VAL A 39 -7.63 -4.43 -20.12
N LEU A 40 -7.32 -3.13 -20.07
CA LEU A 40 -8.33 -2.08 -20.12
C LEU A 40 -8.94 -1.96 -21.52
N ALA A 41 -10.25 -1.67 -21.54
CA ALA A 41 -10.92 -1.21 -22.74
C ALA A 41 -10.43 0.19 -23.13
N PRO A 42 -10.57 0.62 -24.40
CA PRO A 42 -10.32 2.00 -24.77
C PRO A 42 -11.16 2.97 -23.93
N GLY A 43 -10.51 3.86 -23.19
CA GLY A 43 -11.19 4.78 -22.25
C GLY A 43 -11.52 4.18 -20.88
N GLY A 44 -11.13 2.92 -20.62
CA GLY A 44 -11.27 2.28 -19.32
C GLY A 44 -10.40 2.93 -18.25
N VAL A 45 -10.80 2.74 -17.00
CA VAL A 45 -10.17 3.36 -15.82
C VAL A 45 -9.47 2.31 -14.97
N LEU A 46 -8.28 2.64 -14.48
CA LEU A 46 -7.60 1.88 -13.43
C LEU A 46 -7.72 2.63 -12.10
N GLN A 47 -8.37 2.02 -11.13
CA GLN A 47 -8.29 2.44 -9.74
C GLN A 47 -7.07 1.77 -9.10
N LEU A 48 -6.07 2.57 -8.72
CA LEU A 48 -4.82 2.10 -8.11
C LEU A 48 -4.69 2.61 -6.67
N ALA A 49 -4.37 1.73 -5.73
CA ALA A 49 -3.93 2.10 -4.39
C ALA A 49 -2.64 1.36 -4.04
N THR A 50 -1.60 2.12 -3.67
CA THR A 50 -0.30 1.63 -3.18
C THR A 50 -0.03 2.16 -1.78
N TYR A 51 0.99 1.63 -1.10
CA TYR A 51 1.41 2.18 0.20
C TYR A 51 2.16 3.49 0.02
N SER A 52 1.75 4.53 0.76
CA SER A 52 2.45 5.82 0.77
C SER A 52 3.76 5.67 1.55
N THR A 53 4.87 6.06 0.93
CA THR A 53 6.18 6.10 1.59
C THR A 53 6.15 6.99 2.83
N LEU A 54 5.46 8.13 2.76
CA LEU A 54 5.35 9.07 3.87
C LEU A 54 4.62 8.43 5.06
N SER A 55 3.50 7.74 4.80
CA SER A 55 2.75 7.03 5.83
C SER A 55 3.54 5.87 6.43
N VAL A 56 4.16 5.01 5.60
CA VAL A 56 4.91 3.85 6.10
C VAL A 56 6.09 4.28 6.99
N GLN A 57 6.74 5.39 6.67
CA GLN A 57 7.86 5.92 7.47
C GLN A 57 7.47 6.38 8.89
N THR A 58 6.19 6.66 9.17
CA THR A 58 5.78 7.12 10.51
C THR A 58 5.78 6.00 11.55
N TRP A 59 5.57 4.75 11.15
CA TRP A 59 5.37 3.63 12.07
C TRP A 59 6.32 2.44 11.84
N GLN A 60 6.67 2.16 10.58
CA GLN A 60 7.42 0.94 10.23
C GLN A 60 8.81 0.86 10.87
N PRO A 61 9.64 1.93 10.95
CA PRO A 61 10.96 1.84 11.57
C PRO A 61 10.93 1.42 13.05
N ALA A 62 10.03 2.01 13.83
CA ALA A 62 9.85 1.69 15.25
C ALA A 62 9.42 0.22 15.42
N LEU A 63 8.48 -0.21 14.59
CA LEU A 63 7.98 -1.57 14.60
C LEU A 63 9.04 -2.61 14.22
N GLN A 64 9.83 -2.34 13.18
CA GLN A 64 10.93 -3.21 12.78
C GLN A 64 11.98 -3.32 13.89
N ALA A 65 12.30 -2.23 14.58
CA ALA A 65 13.21 -2.24 15.72
C ALA A 65 12.66 -3.10 16.88
N TRP A 66 11.36 -2.99 17.18
CA TRP A 66 10.72 -3.86 18.16
C TRP A 66 10.75 -5.33 17.72
N LEU A 67 10.31 -5.66 16.50
CA LEU A 67 10.29 -7.05 16.00
C LEU A 67 11.66 -7.74 16.11
N ARG A 68 12.75 -6.98 15.96
CA ARG A 68 14.13 -7.45 16.07
C ARG A 68 14.60 -7.72 17.50
N SER A 69 13.99 -7.07 18.50
CA SER A 69 14.35 -7.20 19.92
C SER A 69 13.32 -7.96 20.74
N ALA A 70 12.09 -8.09 20.23
CA ALA A 70 10.96 -8.72 20.90
C ALA A 70 11.20 -10.22 21.15
N PRO A 71 10.95 -10.72 22.38
CA PRO A 71 11.10 -12.15 22.68
C PRO A 71 10.33 -13.07 21.73
N ALA A 72 9.13 -12.66 21.28
CA ALA A 72 8.32 -13.47 20.40
C ALA A 72 8.82 -13.56 18.94
N SER A 73 9.72 -12.69 18.49
CA SER A 73 10.14 -12.60 17.08
C SER A 73 11.63 -12.42 16.81
N GLN A 74 12.46 -12.07 17.80
CA GLN A 74 13.89 -11.79 17.59
C GLN A 74 14.65 -12.93 16.87
N HIS A 75 14.25 -14.19 17.08
CA HIS A 75 14.86 -15.37 16.44
C HIS A 75 14.56 -15.47 14.93
N LEU A 76 13.66 -14.64 14.41
CA LEU A 76 13.38 -14.51 12.98
C LEU A 76 14.33 -13.53 12.30
N PHE A 77 15.19 -12.83 13.05
CA PHE A 77 16.07 -11.81 12.52
C PHE A 77 17.54 -12.14 12.75
N SER A 78 18.40 -11.55 11.92
CA SER A 78 19.84 -11.57 12.10
C SER A 78 20.36 -10.13 12.17
N PRO A 79 21.40 -9.85 12.99
CA PRO A 79 22.06 -8.54 13.01
C PRO A 79 22.66 -8.15 11.65
N LEU A 80 22.93 -9.13 10.78
CA LEU A 80 23.60 -8.93 9.49
C LEU A 80 22.62 -8.73 8.32
N ARG A 81 21.30 -8.77 8.56
CA ARG A 81 20.28 -8.70 7.49
C ARG A 81 19.13 -7.77 7.86
N ALA A 82 18.73 -6.95 6.88
CA ALA A 82 17.56 -6.07 6.97
C ALA A 82 16.23 -6.83 6.87
N GLN A 83 16.21 -7.98 6.20
CA GLN A 83 15.02 -8.82 6.06
C GLN A 83 14.98 -9.97 7.08
N PRO A 84 13.79 -10.47 7.43
CA PRO A 84 13.64 -11.67 8.26
C PRO A 84 14.31 -12.89 7.59
N LEU A 85 14.81 -13.81 8.42
CA LEU A 85 15.47 -15.05 8.00
C LEU A 85 14.49 -15.99 7.28
N ARG A 86 13.22 -15.96 7.67
CA ARG A 86 12.11 -16.72 7.09
C ARG A 86 10.77 -16.11 7.52
N SER A 87 9.69 -16.50 6.85
CA SER A 87 8.35 -16.21 7.32
C SER A 87 8.04 -16.91 8.65
N PRO A 88 7.33 -16.25 9.57
CA PRO A 88 6.88 -16.88 10.81
C PRO A 88 5.79 -17.92 10.57
N SER A 89 5.83 -19.00 11.34
CA SER A 89 4.77 -19.98 11.43
C SER A 89 3.52 -19.40 12.10
N ARG A 90 2.37 -20.08 11.95
CA ARG A 90 1.12 -19.69 12.63
C ARG A 90 1.27 -19.62 14.15
N ALA A 91 2.10 -20.48 14.75
CA ALA A 91 2.34 -20.46 16.20
C ALA A 91 3.15 -19.23 16.62
N GLU A 92 4.16 -18.84 15.84
CA GLU A 92 4.95 -17.62 16.07
C GLU A 92 4.08 -16.38 15.89
N VAL A 93 3.29 -16.29 14.81
CA VAL A 93 2.34 -15.18 14.62
C VAL A 93 1.34 -15.07 15.78
N ARG A 94 0.91 -16.18 16.39
CA ARG A 94 0.07 -16.11 17.61
C ARG A 94 0.83 -15.52 18.80
N ARG A 95 2.10 -15.88 19.02
CA ARG A 95 2.91 -15.35 20.11
C ARG A 95 3.18 -13.86 19.93
N ILE A 96 3.55 -13.44 18.72
CA ILE A 96 3.81 -12.03 18.40
C ILE A 96 2.56 -11.19 18.67
N ARG A 97 1.38 -11.64 18.19
CA ARG A 97 0.12 -10.94 18.47
C ARG A 97 -0.22 -10.89 19.96
N ALA A 98 0.02 -11.97 20.71
CA ALA A 98 -0.19 -11.98 22.16
C ALA A 98 0.70 -10.95 22.87
N GLU A 99 1.95 -10.80 22.44
CA GLU A 99 2.86 -9.77 22.95
C GLU A 99 2.35 -8.35 22.61
N VAL A 100 1.93 -8.10 21.36
CA VAL A 100 1.32 -6.82 20.95
C VAL A 100 0.09 -6.49 21.80
N PHE A 101 -0.80 -7.46 22.05
CA PHE A 101 -1.97 -7.24 22.92
C PHE A 101 -1.56 -6.85 24.34
N GLY A 102 -0.54 -7.49 24.91
CA GLY A 102 -0.02 -7.14 26.24
C GLY A 102 0.54 -5.71 26.28
N ARG A 103 1.33 -5.33 25.27
CA ARG A 103 1.88 -3.97 25.11
C ARG A 103 0.78 -2.91 24.94
N ALA A 104 -0.22 -3.20 24.12
CA ALA A 104 -1.36 -2.31 23.92
C ALA A 104 -2.20 -2.13 25.20
N GLN A 105 -2.34 -3.18 26.03
CA GLN A 105 -2.97 -3.08 27.35
C GLN A 105 -2.16 -2.19 28.31
N ALA A 106 -0.83 -2.23 28.20
CA ALA A 106 0.09 -1.34 28.90
C ALA A 106 0.14 0.10 28.35
N GLN A 107 -0.75 0.45 27.40
CA GLN A 107 -0.84 1.78 26.78
C GLN A 107 0.39 2.19 25.95
N GLU A 108 1.11 1.22 25.38
CA GLU A 108 2.15 1.51 24.38
C GLU A 108 1.49 1.89 23.04
N GLU A 109 1.74 3.12 22.57
CA GLU A 109 1.04 3.71 21.41
C GLU A 109 1.30 2.95 20.11
N ASP A 110 2.54 2.56 19.85
CA ASP A 110 2.93 1.81 18.65
C ASP A 110 2.23 0.44 18.59
N ALA A 111 2.08 -0.24 19.73
CA ALA A 111 1.33 -1.47 19.81
C ALA A 111 -0.18 -1.27 19.58
N ARG A 112 -0.74 -0.14 20.03
CA ARG A 112 -2.14 0.22 19.78
C ARG A 112 -2.38 0.56 18.30
N GLU A 113 -1.44 1.26 17.67
CA GLU A 113 -1.47 1.56 16.23
C GLU A 113 -1.59 0.27 15.40
N LEU A 114 -0.84 -0.78 15.74
CA LEU A 114 -0.95 -2.09 15.07
C LEU A 114 -2.35 -2.70 15.13
N LEU A 115 -3.10 -2.46 16.20
CA LEU A 115 -4.44 -2.99 16.37
C LEU A 115 -5.47 -2.29 15.49
N HIS A 116 -5.14 -1.14 14.88
CA HIS A 116 -5.99 -0.45 13.91
C HIS A 116 -5.92 -1.07 12.51
N PHE A 117 -4.83 -1.78 12.17
CA PHE A 117 -4.72 -2.47 10.89
C PHE A 117 -5.57 -3.75 10.89
N ARG A 118 -6.45 -3.89 9.90
CA ARG A 118 -7.33 -5.07 9.77
C ARG A 118 -6.51 -6.32 9.45
N GLU A 119 -5.41 -6.13 8.74
CA GLU A 119 -4.45 -7.12 8.29
C GLU A 119 -3.88 -7.91 9.48
N PHE A 120 -3.67 -7.23 10.61
CA PHE A 120 -3.13 -7.79 11.85
C PHE A 120 -3.89 -9.03 12.36
N PHE A 121 -5.20 -9.10 12.10
CA PHE A 121 -6.05 -10.14 12.69
C PHE A 121 -6.08 -11.45 11.89
N SER A 122 -5.60 -11.44 10.64
CA SER A 122 -5.51 -12.63 9.79
C SER A 122 -4.06 -13.12 9.67
N TYR A 123 -3.85 -14.41 9.40
CA TYR A 123 -2.47 -14.90 9.22
C TYR A 123 -1.82 -14.32 7.96
N ALA A 124 -2.53 -14.29 6.83
CA ALA A 124 -2.01 -13.76 5.57
C ALA A 124 -1.76 -12.25 5.65
N GLY A 125 -2.75 -11.48 6.15
CA GLY A 125 -2.58 -10.04 6.34
C GLY A 125 -1.48 -9.70 7.34
N PHE A 126 -1.29 -10.47 8.41
CA PHE A 126 -0.20 -10.22 9.35
C PHE A 126 1.17 -10.43 8.70
N LEU A 127 1.30 -11.44 7.84
CA LEU A 127 2.53 -11.63 7.06
C LEU A 127 2.73 -10.49 6.07
N ASP A 128 1.66 -10.02 5.46
CA ASP A 128 1.70 -8.92 4.51
C ASP A 128 2.15 -7.61 5.19
N LEU A 129 1.47 -7.23 6.27
CA LEU A 129 1.73 -6.01 7.03
C LEU A 129 3.14 -5.94 7.63
N LEU A 130 3.71 -7.07 8.07
CA LEU A 130 4.90 -7.06 8.95
C LEU A 130 6.10 -7.84 8.42
N PHE A 131 5.90 -8.75 7.48
CA PHE A 131 6.92 -9.71 7.04
C PHE A 131 7.00 -9.82 5.51
N HIS A 132 6.42 -8.88 4.77
CA HIS A 132 6.39 -8.97 3.33
C HIS A 132 7.76 -8.63 2.70
N PRO A 133 8.42 -9.59 2.01
CA PRO A 133 9.80 -9.38 1.53
C PRO A 133 9.94 -8.43 0.34
N LEU A 134 8.84 -8.09 -0.33
CA LEU A 134 8.82 -7.29 -1.56
C LEU A 134 8.09 -5.96 -1.38
N GLU A 135 7.68 -5.62 -0.15
CA GLU A 135 6.91 -4.41 0.10
C GLU A 135 7.62 -3.18 -0.49
N THR A 136 6.96 -2.57 -1.46
CA THR A 136 7.40 -1.33 -2.10
C THR A 136 6.38 -0.25 -1.79
N SER A 137 6.82 0.84 -1.18
CA SER A 137 6.03 2.05 -1.00
C SER A 137 6.41 3.10 -2.04
N PHE A 138 5.50 4.02 -2.32
CA PHE A 138 5.73 5.14 -3.24
C PHE A 138 5.27 6.44 -2.61
N THR A 139 6.04 7.50 -2.80
CA THR A 139 5.47 8.85 -2.85
C THR A 139 4.72 9.02 -4.17
N LEU A 140 3.70 9.90 -4.23
CA LEU A 140 3.01 10.18 -5.50
C LEU A 140 3.96 10.58 -6.64
N PRO A 141 5.02 11.38 -6.43
CA PRO A 141 6.00 11.69 -7.47
C PRO A 141 6.82 10.49 -7.94
N GLU A 142 7.17 9.56 -7.04
CA GLU A 142 7.85 8.31 -7.41
C GLU A 142 6.94 7.39 -8.22
N LEU A 143 5.67 7.28 -7.84
CA LEU A 143 4.67 6.52 -8.59
C LEU A 143 4.51 7.06 -10.02
N LEU A 144 4.44 8.39 -10.15
CA LEU A 144 4.36 9.07 -11.44
C LEU A 144 5.58 8.85 -12.31
N ARG A 145 6.79 9.09 -11.79
CA ARG A 145 8.04 8.99 -12.54
C ARG A 145 8.47 7.55 -12.81
N GLY A 146 8.01 6.60 -12.00
CA GLY A 146 8.32 5.18 -12.09
C GLY A 146 7.20 4.42 -12.82
N PRO A 147 6.37 3.62 -12.12
CA PRO A 147 5.39 2.75 -12.76
C PRO A 147 4.49 3.44 -13.77
N VAL A 148 3.91 4.60 -13.45
CA VAL A 148 2.94 5.27 -14.32
C VAL A 148 3.61 5.75 -15.63
N ALA A 149 4.84 6.25 -15.57
CA ALA A 149 5.60 6.69 -16.75
C ALA A 149 5.88 5.56 -17.77
N THR A 150 5.73 4.29 -17.38
CA THR A 150 5.87 3.13 -18.28
C THR A 150 4.58 2.78 -19.04
N THR A 151 3.48 3.47 -18.74
CA THR A 151 2.15 3.25 -19.32
C THR A 151 1.69 4.48 -20.12
N LYS A 152 0.55 4.37 -20.80
CA LYS A 152 -0.17 5.52 -21.41
C LYS A 152 -1.27 6.06 -20.49
N LEU A 153 -1.39 5.53 -19.27
CA LEU A 153 -2.34 6.00 -18.27
C LEU A 153 -2.06 7.46 -17.91
N LYS A 154 -3.14 8.20 -17.66
CA LYS A 154 -3.09 9.56 -17.16
C LYS A 154 -3.80 9.61 -15.81
N PRO A 155 -3.25 10.31 -14.80
CA PRO A 155 -3.98 10.56 -13.56
C PRO A 155 -5.31 11.24 -13.85
N LEU A 156 -6.38 10.75 -13.21
CA LEU A 156 -7.69 11.40 -13.19
C LEU A 156 -7.97 12.11 -11.85
N GLY A 157 -7.12 11.89 -10.85
CA GLY A 157 -7.22 12.47 -9.52
C GLY A 157 -7.00 11.45 -8.40
N VAL A 158 -7.15 11.93 -7.17
CA VAL A 158 -7.07 11.14 -5.94
C VAL A 158 -8.46 11.04 -5.32
N PHE A 159 -8.79 9.87 -4.78
CA PHE A 159 -10.06 9.58 -4.12
C PHE A 159 -9.83 8.93 -2.76
N PHE A 160 -10.67 9.29 -1.80
CA PHE A 160 -10.69 8.76 -0.46
C PHE A 160 -12.00 8.00 -0.20
N PRO A 161 -11.93 6.77 0.35
CA PRO A 161 -13.12 5.94 0.58
C PRO A 161 -14.09 6.52 1.61
N ASP A 162 -13.63 7.42 2.49
CA ASP A 162 -14.46 8.13 3.46
C ASP A 162 -14.87 9.50 2.92
N VAL A 163 -16.17 9.81 2.96
CA VAL A 163 -16.73 11.07 2.41
C VAL A 163 -16.19 12.30 3.14
N ASN A 164 -15.94 12.23 4.44
CA ASN A 164 -15.40 13.39 5.17
C ASN A 164 -13.93 13.61 4.86
N ALA A 165 -13.15 12.53 4.76
CA ALA A 165 -11.77 12.58 4.29
C ALA A 165 -11.69 13.17 2.87
N GLU A 166 -12.55 12.71 1.96
CA GLU A 166 -12.66 13.22 0.59
C GLU A 166 -12.95 14.73 0.55
N LEU A 167 -13.96 15.18 1.30
CA LEU A 167 -14.33 16.59 1.37
C LEU A 167 -13.22 17.45 1.99
N SER A 168 -12.57 16.95 3.04
CA SER A 168 -11.46 17.63 3.70
C SER A 168 -10.26 17.76 2.76
N ALA A 169 -9.89 16.67 2.10
CA ALA A 169 -8.77 16.62 1.15
C ALA A 169 -8.99 17.56 -0.03
N ARG A 170 -10.18 17.54 -0.65
CA ARG A 170 -10.53 18.44 -1.75
C ARG A 170 -10.51 19.92 -1.34
N ARG A 171 -11.00 20.25 -0.14
CA ARG A 171 -10.91 21.62 0.40
C ARG A 171 -9.46 22.04 0.62
N GLY A 172 -8.64 21.15 1.17
CA GLY A 172 -7.20 21.38 1.34
C GLY A 172 -6.52 21.67 0.01
N PHE A 173 -6.81 20.86 -1.02
CA PHE A 173 -6.28 21.06 -2.37
C PHE A 173 -6.70 22.40 -2.97
N GLN A 174 -7.99 22.74 -2.89
CA GLN A 174 -8.50 24.00 -3.45
C GLN A 174 -7.95 25.23 -2.73
N ALA A 175 -7.65 25.13 -1.43
CA ALA A 175 -7.05 26.21 -0.66
C ALA A 175 -5.53 26.38 -0.88
N ALA A 176 -4.87 25.38 -1.49
CA ALA A 176 -3.43 25.41 -1.71
C ALA A 176 -3.04 26.43 -2.80
N PRO A 177 -1.87 27.11 -2.68
CA PRO A 177 -1.41 28.06 -3.69
C PRO A 177 -1.33 27.46 -5.10
N GLY A 178 -1.91 28.17 -6.07
CA GLY A 178 -1.92 27.78 -7.47
C GLY A 178 -2.96 26.71 -7.84
N SER A 179 -3.87 26.32 -6.94
CA SER A 179 -4.94 25.36 -7.22
C SER A 179 -5.81 25.73 -8.43
N GLU A 180 -5.87 27.02 -8.77
CA GLU A 180 -6.56 27.53 -9.97
C GLU A 180 -6.00 26.98 -11.29
N GLU A 181 -4.74 26.53 -11.30
CA GLU A 181 -4.08 25.93 -12.48
C GLU A 181 -4.51 24.48 -12.73
N ASP A 182 -5.13 23.82 -11.75
CA ASP A 182 -5.61 22.43 -11.83
C ASP A 182 -7.03 22.30 -11.24
N PRO A 183 -8.06 22.81 -11.94
CA PRO A 183 -9.44 22.73 -11.48
C PRO A 183 -10.01 21.31 -11.49
N GLN A 184 -9.35 20.38 -12.19
CA GLN A 184 -9.77 18.96 -12.29
C GLN A 184 -9.15 18.09 -11.19
N LEU A 185 -8.18 18.62 -10.43
CA LEU A 185 -7.52 17.95 -9.29
C LEU A 185 -6.70 16.72 -9.73
N GLU A 186 -6.09 16.78 -10.91
CA GLU A 186 -5.36 15.69 -11.55
C GLU A 186 -3.86 15.68 -11.20
N ASP A 187 -3.31 16.82 -10.74
CA ASP A 187 -1.90 16.99 -10.47
C ASP A 187 -1.49 16.32 -9.16
N LEU A 188 -0.90 15.12 -9.27
CA LEU A 188 -0.45 14.37 -8.10
C LEU A 188 0.71 15.03 -7.35
N MET A 189 1.44 15.98 -7.97
CA MET A 189 2.48 16.74 -7.25
C MET A 189 1.84 17.72 -6.25
N ARG A 190 0.71 18.31 -6.62
CA ARG A 190 -0.07 19.18 -5.72
C ARG A 190 -0.71 18.36 -4.61
N TRP A 191 -1.23 17.18 -4.93
CA TRP A 191 -1.72 16.23 -3.91
C TRP A 191 -0.61 15.81 -2.94
N HIS A 192 0.58 15.54 -3.44
CA HIS A 192 1.71 15.15 -2.60
C HIS A 192 2.11 16.23 -1.59
N ALA A 193 1.97 17.50 -1.94
CA ALA A 193 2.27 18.61 -1.02
C ALA A 193 1.28 18.73 0.16
N LEU A 194 0.18 17.96 0.13
CA LEU A 194 -0.88 17.95 1.14
C LEU A 194 -0.86 16.70 2.03
N GLU A 195 -0.07 15.68 1.68
CA GLU A 195 0.15 14.48 2.51
C GLU A 195 0.83 14.85 3.85
#